data_AF-A0A660HQG0-F1
#
_entry.id   AF-A0A660HQG0-F1
#
_cell.length_a   1.000
_cell.length_b   1.000
_cell.length_c   1.000
_cell.angle_alpha   90.00
_cell.angle_beta   90.00
_cell.angle_gamma   90.00
#
_symmetry.space_group_name_H-M   'P 1'
#
loop_
_entity.id
_entity.type
_entity.pdbx_description
1 polymer ?
#
loop_
_entity_poly.entity_id
_entity_poly.type
_entity_poly.pdbx_seq_one_letter_code
_entity_poly.pdbx_strand_id
1 'polypeptide(L)'
;MAYESNALASRNGCQIEEIIRTLYPGAQYDYRGIIDLHINGQPVEIKSCQAHVTDQSHGTGTRSGRFVFSAEQHQTLIENQGEYILVVHKDGTPFLYFRVPASALDLPDFTGIKSVCWKSAIQAAIA
;
A
#
# COMPACT_ATOMS: atom_id res chain seq x y z
N MET A 1 -9.63 -18.59 6.30
CA MET A 1 -8.67 -17.58 6.79
C MET A 1 -7.31 -17.95 6.22
N ALA A 2 -6.78 -17.12 5.32
CA ALA A 2 -5.67 -17.52 4.47
C ALA A 2 -4.31 -17.37 5.16
N TYR A 3 -3.48 -18.38 4.98
CA TYR A 3 -2.03 -18.25 5.13
C TYR A 3 -1.52 -17.55 3.86
N GLU A 4 -1.01 -16.34 4.00
CA GLU A 4 -0.44 -15.62 2.86
C GLU A 4 1.07 -15.84 2.81
N SER A 5 1.51 -16.67 1.87
CA SER A 5 2.93 -16.75 1.53
C SER A 5 3.37 -15.49 0.77
N ASN A 6 4.67 -15.20 0.76
CA ASN A 6 5.20 -14.06 -0.01
C ASN A 6 4.82 -14.11 -1.49
N ALA A 7 4.73 -15.32 -2.07
CA ALA A 7 4.29 -15.51 -3.46
C ALA A 7 2.80 -15.17 -3.65
N LEU A 8 1.95 -15.48 -2.67
CA LEU A 8 0.54 -15.09 -2.72
C LEU A 8 0.37 -13.58 -2.51
N ALA A 9 1.11 -12.98 -1.57
CA ALA A 9 1.11 -11.53 -1.37
C ALA A 9 1.53 -10.78 -2.64
N SER A 10 2.59 -11.25 -3.32
CA SER A 10 3.04 -10.65 -4.58
C SER A 10 1.99 -10.75 -5.69
N ARG A 11 1.34 -11.92 -5.86
CA ARG A 11 0.26 -12.08 -6.85
C ARG A 11 -0.94 -11.19 -6.54
N ASN A 12 -1.33 -11.09 -5.28
CA ASN A 12 -2.41 -10.21 -4.85
C ASN A 12 -2.03 -8.74 -5.13
N GLY A 13 -0.78 -8.35 -4.89
CA GLY A 13 -0.26 -7.03 -5.25
C GLY A 13 -0.47 -6.69 -6.73
N CYS A 14 -0.03 -7.59 -7.63
CA CYS A 14 -0.22 -7.40 -9.07
C CYS A 14 -1.71 -7.31 -9.46
N GLN A 15 -2.56 -8.15 -8.87
CA GLN A 15 -4.01 -8.09 -9.11
C GLN A 15 -4.61 -6.75 -8.66
N ILE A 16 -4.18 -6.22 -7.51
CA ILE A 16 -4.63 -4.91 -7.05
C ILE A 16 -4.17 -3.81 -8.01
N GLU A 17 -2.93 -3.83 -8.48
CA GLU A 17 -2.46 -2.85 -9.48
C GLU A 17 -3.28 -2.86 -10.77
N GLU A 18 -3.67 -4.05 -11.26
CA GLU A 18 -4.57 -4.20 -12.41
C GLU A 18 -5.96 -3.61 -12.15
N ILE A 19 -6.49 -3.78 -10.93
CA ILE A 19 -7.75 -3.14 -10.53
C ILE A 19 -7.59 -1.61 -10.54
N ILE A 20 -6.48 -1.08 -10.00
CA ILE A 20 -6.22 0.38 -10.01
C ILE A 20 -6.11 0.91 -11.44
N ARG A 21 -5.46 0.18 -12.35
CA ARG A 21 -5.41 0.50 -13.80
C ARG A 21 -6.79 0.66 -14.41
N THR A 22 -7.69 -0.24 -14.04
CA THR A 22 -9.08 -0.20 -14.52
C THR A 22 -9.84 1.01 -13.95
N LEU A 23 -9.56 1.40 -12.70
CA LEU A 23 -10.19 2.56 -12.06
C LEU A 23 -9.66 3.90 -12.59
N TYR A 24 -8.40 3.93 -13.03
CA TYR A 24 -7.74 5.13 -13.56
C TYR A 24 -7.22 4.92 -14.98
N PRO A 25 -8.12 4.78 -15.99
CA PRO A 25 -7.72 4.49 -17.36
C PRO A 25 -6.89 5.60 -18.03
N GLY A 26 -6.90 6.81 -17.47
CA GLY A 26 -6.08 7.95 -17.93
C GLY A 26 -4.75 8.12 -17.19
N ALA A 27 -4.43 7.23 -16.24
CA ALA A 27 -3.17 7.30 -15.51
C ALA A 27 -1.98 6.90 -16.39
N GLN A 28 -0.84 7.54 -16.11
CA GLN A 28 0.43 7.25 -16.78
C GLN A 28 1.27 6.32 -15.90
N TYR A 29 1.38 5.05 -16.26
CA TYR A 29 2.12 4.05 -15.48
C TYR A 29 3.60 4.07 -15.80
N ASP A 30 4.44 4.07 -14.76
CA ASP A 30 5.89 4.00 -14.89
C ASP A 30 6.41 2.65 -14.38
N TYR A 31 6.61 1.72 -15.31
CA TYR A 31 7.05 0.35 -15.02
C TYR A 31 8.54 0.24 -14.62
N ARG A 32 9.30 1.34 -14.69
CA ARG A 32 10.73 1.36 -14.35
C ARG A 32 11.07 2.47 -13.35
N GLY A 33 10.08 3.25 -12.96
CA GLY A 33 10.21 4.38 -12.06
C GLY A 33 10.31 3.96 -10.60
N ILE A 34 10.71 4.92 -9.77
CA ILE A 34 10.64 4.81 -8.31
C ILE A 34 9.17 4.78 -7.85
N ILE A 35 8.27 5.40 -8.62
CA ILE A 35 6.83 5.55 -8.35
C ILE A 35 6.01 4.80 -9.41
N ASP A 36 4.93 4.16 -8.99
CA ASP A 36 4.12 3.30 -9.87
C ASP A 36 3.41 4.02 -11.02
N LEU A 37 2.83 5.21 -10.78
CA LEU A 37 2.07 5.95 -11.79
C LEU A 37 1.94 7.46 -11.52
N HIS A 38 1.40 8.17 -12.51
CA HIS A 38 0.91 9.54 -12.37
C HIS A 38 -0.58 9.62 -12.70
N ILE A 39 -1.35 10.31 -11.84
CA ILE A 39 -2.77 10.60 -12.04
C ILE A 39 -2.91 12.12 -12.16
N ASN A 40 -3.32 12.61 -13.34
CA ASN A 40 -3.41 14.05 -13.62
C ASN A 40 -2.09 14.82 -13.34
N GLY A 41 -0.94 14.18 -13.61
CA GLY A 41 0.38 14.74 -13.35
C GLY A 41 0.88 14.58 -11.91
N GLN A 42 0.05 14.10 -10.98
CA GLN A 42 0.46 13.83 -9.60
C GLN A 42 1.11 12.45 -9.49
N PRO A 43 2.35 12.31 -8.97
CA PRO A 43 2.94 11.00 -8.66
C PRO A 43 2.14 10.25 -7.59
N VAL A 44 1.90 8.96 -7.84
CA VAL A 44 1.12 8.08 -7.00
C VAL A 44 1.78 6.71 -6.88
N GLU A 45 1.93 6.22 -5.65
CA GLU A 45 2.39 4.86 -5.34
C GLU A 45 1.24 3.99 -4.83
N ILE A 46 1.15 2.76 -5.30
CA ILE A 46 0.14 1.78 -4.90
C ILE A 46 0.75 0.82 -3.87
N LYS A 47 0.16 0.72 -2.69
CA LYS A 47 0.47 -0.35 -1.74
C LYS A 47 -0.77 -1.14 -1.40
N SER A 48 -0.62 -2.45 -1.27
CA SER A 48 -1.71 -3.33 -0.88
C SER A 48 -1.30 -4.32 0.22
N CYS A 49 -2.27 -4.76 1.02
CA CYS A 49 -2.07 -5.84 1.99
C CYS A 49 -3.38 -6.53 2.38
N GLN A 50 -3.26 -7.73 2.96
CA GLN A 50 -4.40 -8.43 3.56
C GLN A 50 -5.00 -7.67 4.75
N ALA A 51 -6.32 -7.74 4.92
CA ALA A 51 -6.99 -7.23 6.12
C ALA A 51 -6.45 -7.92 7.38
N HIS A 52 -6.29 -9.24 7.32
CA HIS A 52 -5.78 -10.07 8.40
C HIS A 52 -4.88 -11.17 7.86
N VAL A 53 -3.82 -11.49 8.60
CA VAL A 53 -2.87 -12.57 8.30
C VAL A 53 -2.85 -13.52 9.49
N THR A 54 -2.91 -14.82 9.22
CA THR A 54 -2.72 -15.86 10.25
C THR A 54 -1.29 -15.78 10.79
N ASP A 55 -1.15 -15.66 12.10
CA ASP A 55 0.13 -15.56 12.78
C ASP A 55 0.04 -16.28 14.12
N GLN A 56 0.52 -17.52 14.16
CA GLN A 56 0.46 -18.38 15.34
C GLN A 56 1.32 -17.88 16.50
N SER A 57 2.29 -16.99 16.23
CA SER A 57 3.10 -16.36 17.28
C SER A 57 2.36 -15.20 17.97
N HIS A 58 1.24 -14.73 17.40
CA HIS A 58 0.41 -13.69 17.98
C HIS A 58 -0.65 -14.30 18.90
N GLY A 59 -0.93 -13.67 20.05
CA GLY A 59 -1.84 -14.20 21.08
C GLY A 59 -3.28 -14.53 20.63
N THR A 60 -3.74 -14.00 19.50
CA THR A 60 -5.05 -14.26 18.89
C THR A 60 -4.98 -15.17 17.66
N GLY A 61 -3.79 -15.69 17.32
CA GLY A 61 -3.52 -16.47 16.12
C GLY A 61 -3.61 -15.68 14.81
N THR A 62 -3.85 -14.36 14.89
CA THR A 62 -4.05 -13.48 13.73
C THR A 62 -3.51 -12.08 14.02
N ARG A 63 -3.07 -11.39 12.97
CA ARG A 63 -2.69 -9.97 13.04
C ARG A 63 -3.26 -9.20 11.86
N SER A 64 -3.31 -7.88 11.98
CA SER A 64 -3.59 -7.02 10.82
C SER A 64 -2.46 -7.14 9.79
N GLY A 65 -2.80 -7.06 8.50
CA GLY A 65 -1.78 -6.96 7.45
C GLY A 65 -1.01 -5.66 7.54
N ARG A 66 0.05 -5.60 6.75
CA ARG A 66 1.01 -4.49 6.79
C ARG A 66 1.33 -4.04 5.38
N PHE A 67 1.36 -2.73 5.17
CA PHE A 67 1.95 -2.15 3.97
C PHE A 67 3.47 -2.17 4.10
N VAL A 68 4.15 -2.29 2.97
CA VAL A 68 5.61 -2.24 2.89
C VAL A 68 5.98 -0.93 2.20
N PHE A 69 6.67 -0.06 2.93
CA PHE A 69 7.11 1.25 2.46
C PHE A 69 8.60 1.25 2.20
N SER A 70 9.03 1.93 1.14
CA SER A 70 10.43 2.30 0.90
C SER A 70 10.64 3.76 1.30
N ALA A 71 11.73 4.04 2.01
CA ALA A 71 12.10 5.39 2.42
C ALA A 71 12.33 6.29 1.20
N GLU A 72 12.96 5.76 0.14
CA GLU A 72 13.22 6.48 -1.11
C GLU A 72 11.93 6.84 -1.85
N GLN A 73 11.01 5.89 -1.98
CA GLN A 73 9.69 6.13 -2.58
C GLN A 73 8.90 7.16 -1.77
N HIS A 74 8.90 7.00 -0.44
CA HIS A 74 8.18 7.91 0.44
C HIS A 74 8.72 9.34 0.36
N GLN A 75 10.05 9.50 0.44
CA GLN A 75 10.69 10.80 0.31
C GLN A 75 10.38 11.45 -1.04
N THR A 76 10.45 10.66 -2.13
CA THR A 76 10.12 11.12 -3.48
C THR A 76 8.68 11.63 -3.56
N LEU A 77 7.71 10.93 -2.97
CA LEU A 77 6.33 11.40 -2.92
C LEU A 77 6.20 12.67 -2.09
N ILE A 78 6.82 12.77 -0.90
CA ILE A 78 6.75 13.97 -0.08
C ILE A 78 7.28 15.20 -0.83
N GLU A 79 8.45 15.09 -1.46
CA GLU A 79 9.10 16.18 -2.20
C GLU A 79 8.26 16.65 -3.40
N ASN A 80 7.54 15.74 -4.03
CA ASN A 80 6.73 16.01 -5.22
C ASN A 80 5.22 16.12 -4.90
N GLN A 81 4.85 16.31 -3.63
CA GLN A 81 3.46 16.40 -3.16
C GLN A 81 2.57 15.20 -3.57
N GLY A 82 3.20 14.05 -3.80
CA GLY A 82 2.61 12.80 -4.23
C GLY A 82 1.69 12.14 -3.22
N GLU A 83 0.99 11.12 -3.70
CA GLU A 83 -0.05 10.42 -2.96
C GLU A 83 0.24 8.91 -2.89
N TYR A 84 -0.38 8.26 -1.92
CA TYR A 84 -0.52 6.82 -1.91
C TYR A 84 -1.95 6.43 -2.28
N ILE A 85 -2.06 5.35 -3.07
CA ILE A 85 -3.25 4.51 -3.10
C ILE A 85 -2.98 3.29 -2.21
N LEU A 86 -3.68 3.22 -1.08
CA LEU A 86 -3.57 2.12 -0.13
C LEU A 86 -4.81 1.23 -0.24
N VAL A 87 -4.60 -0.05 -0.54
CA VAL A 87 -5.69 -1.03 -0.68
C VAL A 87 -5.55 -2.15 0.34
N VAL A 88 -6.54 -2.29 1.21
CA VAL A 88 -6.66 -3.46 2.08
C VAL A 88 -7.57 -4.46 1.39
N HIS A 89 -7.13 -5.70 1.22
CA HIS A 89 -7.90 -6.74 0.55
C HIS A 89 -8.18 -7.95 1.45
N LYS A 90 -9.12 -8.79 1.05
CA LYS A 90 -9.35 -10.12 1.62
C LYS A 90 -9.17 -11.12 0.48
N ASP A 91 -8.07 -11.84 0.49
CA ASP A 91 -7.77 -12.87 -0.52
C ASP A 91 -7.85 -12.33 -1.96
N GLY A 92 -7.10 -11.25 -2.24
CA GLY A 92 -7.08 -10.56 -3.54
C GLY A 92 -8.30 -9.67 -3.83
N THR A 93 -9.39 -9.78 -3.05
CA THR A 93 -10.59 -8.94 -3.24
C THR A 93 -10.47 -7.63 -2.44
N PRO A 94 -10.50 -6.44 -3.07
CA PRO A 94 -10.45 -5.17 -2.35
C PRO A 94 -11.54 -5.07 -1.27
N PHE A 95 -11.15 -4.62 -0.08
CA PHE A 95 -12.03 -4.42 1.07
C PHE A 95 -12.08 -2.96 1.51
N LEU A 96 -10.93 -2.28 1.55
CA LEU A 96 -10.83 -0.85 1.81
C LEU A 96 -9.90 -0.21 0.79
N TYR A 97 -10.23 1.02 0.40
CA TYR A 97 -9.47 1.82 -0.55
C TYR A 97 -9.26 3.21 0.04
N PHE A 98 -8.01 3.67 0.07
CA PHE A 98 -7.65 5.01 0.50
C PHE A 98 -6.76 5.64 -0.56
N ARG A 99 -7.04 6.90 -0.90
CA ARG A 99 -6.13 7.75 -1.68
C ARG A 99 -5.83 8.97 -0.82
N VAL A 100 -4.56 9.12 -0.43
CA VAL A 100 -4.17 10.11 0.58
C VAL A 100 -2.81 10.72 0.21
N PRO A 101 -2.57 12.00 0.53
CA PRO A 101 -1.25 12.60 0.39
C PRO A 101 -0.22 11.81 1.19
N ALA A 102 1.00 11.65 0.65
CA ALA A 102 2.07 10.97 1.36
C ALA A 102 2.38 11.63 2.72
N SER A 103 2.26 12.96 2.80
CA SER A 103 2.47 13.74 4.02
C SER A 103 1.41 13.54 5.11
N ALA A 104 0.28 12.91 4.77
CA ALA A 104 -0.77 12.61 5.74
C ALA A 104 -0.61 11.22 6.39
N LEU A 105 0.34 10.40 5.93
CA LEU A 105 0.62 9.11 6.56
C LEU A 105 1.46 9.28 7.82
N ASP A 106 1.08 8.57 8.88
CA ASP A 106 1.87 8.49 10.11
C ASP A 106 2.96 7.41 9.97
N LEU A 107 4.03 7.77 9.26
CA LEU A 107 5.21 6.92 9.10
C LEU A 107 6.36 7.44 9.97
N PRO A 108 6.82 6.66 10.97
CA PRO A 108 7.99 7.05 11.75
C PRO A 108 9.24 6.97 10.88
N ASP A 109 10.16 7.95 11.02
CA ASP A 109 11.45 8.01 10.33
C ASP A 109 12.11 6.64 10.18
N PHE A 110 12.59 6.37 8.97
CA PHE A 110 13.19 5.09 8.63
C PHE A 110 14.11 5.17 7.42
N THR A 111 15.04 4.22 7.34
CA THR A 111 15.89 3.98 6.17
C THR A 111 15.55 2.62 5.56
N GLY A 112 15.74 2.48 4.25
CA GLY A 112 15.44 1.24 3.54
C GLY A 112 13.94 0.93 3.51
N ILE A 113 13.57 -0.28 3.94
CA ILE A 113 12.20 -0.81 3.85
C ILE A 113 11.58 -0.96 5.24
N LYS A 114 10.31 -0.57 5.39
CA LYS A 114 9.56 -0.71 6.65
C LYS A 114 8.17 -1.29 6.43
N SER A 115 7.77 -2.20 7.32
CA SER A 115 6.45 -2.84 7.29
C SER A 115 5.55 -2.29 8.40
N VAL A 116 4.49 -1.56 8.03
CA VAL A 116 3.62 -0.84 8.96
C VAL A 116 2.21 -1.42 8.94
N CYS A 117 1.62 -1.63 10.11
CA CYS A 117 0.24 -2.08 10.25
C CYS A 117 -0.72 -1.16 9.48
N TRP A 118 -1.60 -1.72 8.65
CA TRP A 118 -2.48 -0.89 7.82
C TRP A 118 -3.35 0.04 8.65
N LYS A 119 -3.81 -0.41 9.83
CA LYS A 119 -4.63 0.41 10.75
C LYS A 119 -3.88 1.64 11.24
N SER A 120 -2.61 1.46 11.62
CA SER A 120 -1.76 2.55 12.09
C SER A 120 -1.39 3.50 10.96
N ALA A 121 -1.02 2.97 9.79
CA ALA A 121 -0.60 3.76 8.64
C ALA A 121 -1.69 4.76 8.17
N ILE A 122 -2.96 4.35 8.22
CA ILE A 122 -4.08 5.20 7.80
C ILE A 122 -4.67 6.05 8.91
N GLN A 123 -4.27 5.83 10.18
CA GLN A 123 -4.96 6.43 11.33
C GLN A 123 -4.95 7.96 11.29
N ALA A 124 -3.79 8.57 10.98
CA ALA A 124 -3.68 10.02 10.85
C ALA A 124 -4.38 10.55 9.58
N ALA A 125 -4.46 9.73 8.52
CA ALA A 125 -5.03 10.14 7.24
C ALA A 125 -6.57 10.12 7.23
N ILE A 126 -7.21 9.52 8.24
CA ILE A 126 -8.68 9.45 8.39
C ILE A 126 -9.21 10.18 9.64
N ALA A 127 -8.32 10.83 10.39
CA ALA A 127 -8.64 11.63 11.58
C ALA A 127 -8.97 13.08 11.19
#